data_AF-A0A916NIM4-F1
#
_entry.id   AF-A0A916NIM4-F1
#
_cell.length_a   1.000
_cell.length_b   1.000
_cell.length_c   1.000
_cell.angle_alpha   90.00
_cell.angle_beta   90.00
_cell.angle_gamma   90.00
#
_symmetry.space_group_name_H-M   'P 1'
#
loop_
_entity.id
_entity.type
_entity.pdbx_description
1 polymer ?
#
loop_
_entity_poly.entity_id
_entity_poly.type
_entity_poly.pdbx_seq_one_letter_code
_entity_poly.pdbx_strand_id
1 'polypeptide(L)'
;MDTALPLGLIQALERHYEMEKIIEAYRLEGGWWNDVFAVRTENRKYVVRVRHRTTLIESLHYEHALLSFMSKRIEEVPFGTSC
;
A
#
# COMPACT_ATOMS: atom_id res chain seq x y z
N MET A 1 -16.78 17.71 4.17
CA MET A 1 -15.32 17.69 3.94
C MET A 1 -14.77 16.50 4.72
N ASP A 2 -14.85 15.30 4.14
CA ASP A 2 -14.30 14.09 4.77
C ASP A 2 -12.87 13.89 4.27
N THR A 3 -11.96 14.61 4.91
CA THR A 3 -10.56 14.77 4.50
C THR A 3 -9.61 13.97 5.39
N ALA A 4 -10.07 12.89 6.02
CA ALA A 4 -9.26 12.07 6.90
C ALA A 4 -8.98 10.70 6.28
N LEU A 5 -7.73 10.23 6.42
CA LEU A 5 -7.42 8.82 6.17
C LEU A 5 -8.30 7.94 7.08
N PRO A 6 -8.86 6.82 6.57
CA PRO A 6 -9.57 5.87 7.42
C PRO A 6 -8.68 5.41 8.58
N LEU A 7 -9.25 5.31 9.79
CA LEU A 7 -8.48 4.96 10.98
C LEU A 7 -7.74 3.61 10.84
N GLY A 8 -8.38 2.63 10.19
CA GLY A 8 -7.74 1.34 9.91
C GLY A 8 -6.52 1.45 8.99
N LEU A 9 -6.52 2.39 8.05
CA LEU A 9 -5.37 2.63 7.17
C LEU A 9 -4.24 3.34 7.92
N ILE A 10 -4.55 4.28 8.83
CA ILE A 10 -3.55 4.91 9.72
C ILE A 10 -2.84 3.84 10.55
N GLN A 11 -3.61 2.98 11.22
CA GLN A 11 -3.06 1.91 12.04
C GLN A 11 -2.22 0.91 11.23
N ALA A 12 -2.65 0.58 10.01
CA ALA A 12 -1.90 -0.30 9.13
C ALA A 12 -0.56 0.34 8.69
N LEU A 13 -0.54 1.64 8.39
CA LEU A 13 0.68 2.37 8.03
C LEU A 13 1.67 2.41 9.21
N GLU A 14 1.20 2.76 10.39
CA GLU A 14 2.03 2.82 11.61
C GLU A 14 2.57 1.43 11.98
N ARG A 15 1.74 0.38 11.90
CA ARG A 15 2.10 -0.98 12.32
C ARG A 15 2.96 -1.73 11.31
N HIS A 16 2.64 -1.66 10.03
CA HIS A 16 3.27 -2.51 9.00
C HIS A 16 4.44 -1.85 8.28
N TYR A 17 4.46 -0.52 8.25
CA TYR A 17 5.51 0.25 7.56
C TYR A 17 6.40 1.04 8.51
N GLU A 18 6.29 0.75 9.82
CA GLU A 18 7.05 1.42 10.89
C GLU A 18 6.99 2.96 10.77
N MET A 19 5.85 3.47 10.29
CA MET A 19 5.66 4.91 10.21
C MET A 19 5.51 5.47 11.61
N GLU A 20 6.20 6.59 11.84
CA GLU A 20 5.95 7.44 12.99
C GLU A 20 4.48 7.88 13.03
N LYS A 21 4.04 8.33 14.22
CA LYS A 21 2.69 8.81 14.43
C LYS A 21 2.29 9.84 13.37
N ILE A 22 1.19 9.57 12.68
CA ILE A 22 0.67 10.47 11.65
C ILE A 22 0.02 11.68 12.33
N ILE A 23 0.55 12.88 12.06
CA ILE A 23 0.03 14.15 12.59
C ILE A 23 -1.08 14.68 11.68
N GLU A 24 -0.88 14.53 10.38
CA GLU A 24 -1.73 15.16 9.38
C GLU A 24 -1.79 14.30 8.13
N ALA A 25 -2.98 14.18 7.58
CA ALA A 25 -3.20 13.52 6.31
C ALA A 25 -4.34 14.18 5.55
N TYR A 26 -4.16 14.37 4.25
CA TYR A 26 -5.20 14.88 3.38
C TYR A 26 -5.11 14.23 1.99
N ARG A 27 -6.26 14.13 1.34
CA ARG A 27 -6.36 13.55 0.01
C ARG A 27 -5.83 14.55 -1.02
N LEU A 28 -4.97 14.08 -1.92
CA LEU A 28 -4.53 14.82 -3.09
C LEU A 28 -5.51 14.55 -4.24
N GLU A 29 -5.99 15.62 -4.86
CA GLU A 29 -6.82 15.55 -6.06
C GLU A 29 -5.96 15.34 -7.32
N GLY A 30 -6.51 14.68 -8.35
CA GLY A 30 -5.83 14.51 -9.65
C GLY A 30 -5.67 13.06 -10.13
N GLY A 31 -6.17 12.06 -9.41
CA GLY A 31 -6.18 10.66 -9.85
C GLY A 31 -7.59 10.12 -10.01
N TRP A 32 -7.99 9.76 -11.24
CA TRP A 32 -9.31 9.15 -11.50
C TRP A 32 -9.44 7.70 -10.98
N TRP A 33 -8.30 7.01 -10.81
CA TRP A 33 -8.26 5.58 -10.47
C TRP A 33 -7.65 5.27 -9.09
N ASN A 34 -6.84 6.18 -8.54
CA ASN A 34 -6.09 5.94 -7.31
C ASN A 34 -6.41 7.03 -6.30
N ASP A 35 -6.62 6.63 -5.05
CA ASP A 35 -6.62 7.59 -3.95
C ASP A 35 -5.18 7.87 -3.56
N VAL A 36 -4.79 9.14 -3.65
CA VAL A 36 -3.47 9.59 -3.22
C VAL A 36 -3.66 10.46 -1.99
N PHE A 37 -2.84 10.24 -0.97
CA PHE A 37 -2.85 11.01 0.27
C PHE A 37 -1.47 11.57 0.53
N ALA A 38 -1.41 12.85 0.88
CA ALA A 38 -0.23 13.43 1.51
C ALA A 38 -0.32 13.13 3.02
N VAL A 39 0.74 12.58 3.58
CA VAL A 39 0.83 12.19 4.99
C VAL A 39 2.05 12.84 5.61
N ARG A 40 1.89 13.46 6.77
CA ARG A 40 2.96 14.10 7.52
C ARG A 40 3.08 13.48 8.91
N THR A 41 4.30 13.08 9.24
CA THR A 41 4.70 12.68 10.59
C THR A 41 5.49 13.82 11.25
N GLU A 42 6.00 13.59 12.45
CA GLU A 42 6.86 14.56 13.15
C GLU A 42 8.10 14.91 12.32
N ASN A 43 8.74 13.91 11.72
CA ASN A 43 10.03 14.11 11.06
C ASN A 43 9.98 14.02 9.53
N ARG A 44 8.89 13.50 8.95
CA ARG A 44 8.86 13.13 7.52
C ARG A 44 7.52 13.42 6.85
N LYS A 45 7.58 13.51 5.52
CA LYS A 45 6.41 13.62 4.65
C LYS A 45 6.42 12.44 3.68
N TYR A 46 5.25 11.86 3.49
CA TYR A 46 5.01 10.68 2.67
C TYR A 46 3.88 10.95 1.70
N VAL A 47 3.93 10.25 0.57
CA VAL A 47 2.82 10.18 -0.38
C VAL A 47 2.32 8.74 -0.37
N VAL A 48 1.12 8.53 0.16
CA VAL A 48 0.47 7.22 0.24
C VAL A 48 -0.46 7.08 -0.95
N ARG A 49 -0.19 6.09 -1.81
CA ARG A 49 -1.05 5.76 -2.93
C ARG A 49 -1.82 4.48 -2.63
N VAL A 50 -3.13 4.61 -2.47
CA VAL A 50 -4.05 3.49 -2.40
C VAL A 50 -4.56 3.23 -3.80
N ARG A 51 -3.99 2.20 -4.44
CA ARG A 51 -4.61 1.60 -5.63
C ARG A 51 -5.73 0.68 -5.13
N HIS A 52 -6.83 0.58 -5.87
CA HIS A 52 -7.91 -0.39 -5.64
C HIS A 52 -8.99 -0.02 -4.61
N ARG A 53 -9.66 1.12 -4.80
CA ARG A 53 -10.82 1.54 -3.98
C ARG A 53 -12.00 0.56 -4.03
N THR A 54 -12.11 -0.24 -5.09
CA THR A 54 -13.23 -1.15 -5.39
C THR A 54 -12.90 -2.64 -5.27
N THR A 55 -11.65 -2.99 -4.93
CA THR A 55 -11.28 -4.39 -4.82
C THR A 55 -11.79 -4.94 -3.49
N LEU A 56 -12.68 -5.93 -3.56
CA LEU A 56 -13.18 -6.66 -2.40
C LEU A 56 -12.00 -7.34 -1.68
N ILE A 57 -12.08 -7.46 -0.35
CA ILE A 57 -11.08 -8.20 0.46
C ILE A 57 -10.86 -9.61 -0.11
N GLU A 58 -11.92 -10.24 -0.61
CA GLU A 58 -11.87 -11.55 -1.27
C GLU A 58 -10.98 -11.55 -2.52
N SER A 59 -11.02 -10.48 -3.32
CA SER A 59 -10.17 -10.33 -4.51
C SER A 59 -8.70 -10.11 -4.12
N LEU A 60 -8.42 -9.37 -3.04
CA LEU A 60 -7.06 -9.24 -2.51
C LEU A 60 -6.53 -10.59 -1.98
N HIS A 61 -7.35 -11.34 -1.25
CA HIS A 61 -6.98 -12.68 -0.78
C HIS A 61 -6.73 -13.64 -1.95
N TYR A 62 -7.57 -13.60 -2.98
CA TYR A 62 -7.36 -14.38 -4.20
C TYR A 62 -6.05 -14.01 -4.89
N GLU A 63 -5.76 -12.71 -5.05
CA GLU A 63 -4.52 -12.23 -5.67
C GLU A 63 -3.29 -12.69 -4.87
N HIS A 64 -3.31 -12.53 -3.54
CA HIS A 64 -2.25 -13.02 -2.67
C HIS A 64 -2.07 -14.54 -2.77
N ALA A 65 -3.15 -15.30 -2.79
CA ALA A 65 -3.12 -16.76 -2.92
C ALA A 65 -2.57 -17.19 -4.29
N LEU A 66 -2.98 -16.51 -5.36
CA LEU A 66 -2.52 -16.76 -6.72
C LEU A 66 -1.02 -16.47 -6.85
N LEU A 67 -0.55 -15.31 -6.38
CA LEU A 67 0.86 -14.96 -6.40
C LEU A 67 1.71 -15.94 -5.59
N SER A 68 1.23 -16.33 -4.40
CA SER A 68 1.90 -17.33 -3.55
C SER A 68 1.93 -18.73 -4.17
N PHE A 69 0.92 -19.07 -4.96
CA PHE A 69 0.88 -20.34 -5.68
C PHE A 69 1.81 -20.33 -6.89
N MET A 70 1.87 -19.22 -7.62
CA MET A 70 2.77 -19.04 -8.77
C MET A 70 4.22 -19.03 -8.34
N SER A 71 4.59 -18.33 -7.26
CA SER A 71 5.98 -18.30 -6.76
C SER A 71 6.48 -19.68 -6.33
N LYS A 72 5.59 -20.56 -5.85
CA LYS A 72 5.93 -21.96 -5.51
C LYS A 72 6.12 -22.86 -6.73
N ARG A 73 5.61 -22.47 -7.89
CA ARG A 73 5.64 -23.29 -9.11
C ARG A 73 6.62 -22.81 -10.16
N ILE A 74 7.00 -21.53 -10.10
CA ILE A 74 8.06 -20.99 -10.93
C ILE A 74 9.34 -21.19 -10.13
N GLU A 75 10.18 -22.13 -10.60
CA GLU A 75 11.53 -22.26 -10.08
C GLU A 75 12.21 -20.90 -10.24
N GLU A 76 12.60 -20.27 -9.12
CA GLU A 76 13.34 -19.02 -9.16
C GLU A 76 14.68 -19.31 -9.83
N VAL A 77 14.77 -19.02 -11.13
CA VAL A 77 16.05 -19.09 -11.85
C VAL A 77 16.81 -17.82 -11.49
N PRO A 78 17.85 -17.86 -10.63
CA PRO A 78 18.68 -16.70 -10.42
C PRO A 78 19.25 -16.28 -11.76
N PHE A 79 19.24 -14.97 -12.04
CA PHE A 79 20.04 -14.42 -13.13
C PHE A 79 21.50 -14.80 -12.83
N GLY A 80 21.98 -15.86 -13.47
CA GLY A 80 23.30 -16.39 -13.20
C GLY A 80 24.34 -15.31 -13.48
N THR A 81 25.12 -14.95 -12.47
CA THR A 81 26.45 -14.37 -12.70
C THR A 81 27.29 -15.45 -13.35
N SER A 82 27.30 -15.49 -14.68
CA SER A 82 28.31 -16.20 -15.45
C SER A 82 29.54 -15.30 -15.49
N CYS A 83 30.61 -15.76 -14.82
CA CYS A 83 31.98 -15.29 -15.04
C CYS A 83 32.45 -15.63 -16.45
#